data_AF-F3Z2U4-F1
#
_entry.id   AF-F3Z2U4-F1
#
_cell.length_a   1.000
_cell.length_b   1.000
_cell.length_c   1.000
_cell.angle_alpha   90.00
_cell.angle_beta   90.00
_cell.angle_gamma   90.00
#
_symmetry.space_group_name_H-M   'P 1'
#
loop_
_entity.id
_entity.type
_entity.pdbx_description
1 polymer ?
#
loop_
_entity_poly.entity_id
_entity_poly.type
_entity_poly.pdbx_seq_one_letter_code
_entity_poly.pdbx_strand_id
1 'polypeptide(L)'
;MRYTPPVGAVDPGAPYVDGNPAAGIQGSAVPAAAIEHPQREIAAVIEAAGLTPDAEDLTQLQQAIQALGPDRYQGFAQNGTHDAYTGDLDAIARNSLYAIQQGVAAHTPADMPAGVLGFVQTMVHPGDAARTQLLWSVDDPEHPGWWRKRSGGTWGDWLPVGTGSGLPVGTVLWVPGTTPPPGMLAINDGASVSRASWPQLWEYAQTCGLLITEAEWQAQAAAQSSVGYFSDGDGATTFRLPRLRDYLRGADPSNGRAVGAWQSDAIRNITGTFGAGGDVGFSGSTPVGGAFKISNTARTNAPSPFSASSRDIAIDASLVVPTADENRPKSINWLPCIQAASVPVNAGTVDMLALASEVAGLEGSKVAFSDFTQSLTGNGWVKLPNGLILQWGIFTSNAGGNTVSFPIAFPNAVFRCVVTPGLGSFTVGIGSATKETVIIYTYDSATKAAVGGVNNNYYAIGY
;
A
#
# COMPACT_ATOMS: atom_id res chain seq x y z
N MET A 1 50.21 -8.71 -42.20
CA MET A 1 51.31 -9.13 -43.08
C MET A 1 50.99 -9.08 -44.59
N ARG A 2 51.98 -8.72 -45.44
CA ARG A 2 51.95 -8.88 -46.92
C ARG A 2 52.40 -10.30 -47.31
N TYR A 3 51.70 -10.95 -48.25
CA TYR A 3 52.05 -12.30 -48.73
C TYR A 3 53.43 -12.35 -49.40
N THR A 4 54.19 -13.44 -49.17
CA THR A 4 55.49 -13.70 -49.80
C THR A 4 55.41 -15.00 -50.61
N PRO A 5 55.56 -14.96 -51.96
CA PRO A 5 55.44 -16.15 -52.82
C PRO A 5 56.70 -17.05 -52.77
N PRO A 6 56.63 -18.31 -53.25
CA PRO A 6 57.76 -19.23 -53.31
C PRO A 6 59.00 -18.65 -54.02
N VAL A 7 60.19 -19.09 -53.61
CA VAL A 7 61.45 -18.64 -54.22
C VAL A 7 61.47 -18.99 -55.71
N GLY A 8 61.65 -17.98 -56.57
CA GLY A 8 61.69 -18.14 -58.02
C GLY A 8 60.32 -18.10 -58.72
N ALA A 9 59.22 -17.90 -57.99
CA ALA A 9 57.90 -17.70 -58.58
C ALA A 9 57.82 -16.34 -59.32
N VAL A 10 57.35 -16.37 -60.57
CA VAL A 10 57.14 -15.18 -61.40
C VAL A 10 55.81 -14.49 -61.10
N ASP A 11 54.84 -15.27 -60.59
CA ASP A 11 53.54 -14.78 -60.14
C ASP A 11 53.60 -14.40 -58.65
N PRO A 12 53.34 -13.12 -58.29
CA PRO A 12 53.29 -12.67 -56.90
C PRO A 12 52.25 -13.38 -56.01
N GLY A 13 51.26 -14.06 -56.60
CA GLY A 13 50.24 -14.84 -55.91
C GLY A 13 50.41 -16.36 -55.97
N ALA A 14 51.55 -16.86 -56.45
CA ALA A 14 51.77 -18.30 -56.63
C ALA A 14 51.64 -19.08 -55.31
N PRO A 15 50.83 -20.15 -55.24
CA PRO A 15 50.69 -20.96 -54.04
C PRO A 15 51.95 -21.79 -53.77
N TYR A 16 52.16 -22.15 -52.49
CA TYR A 16 53.15 -23.15 -52.11
C TYR A 16 52.62 -24.54 -52.47
N VAL A 17 53.42 -25.34 -53.16
CA VAL A 17 53.09 -26.73 -53.52
C VAL A 17 54.02 -27.71 -52.81
N ASP A 18 53.45 -28.79 -52.31
CA ASP A 18 54.22 -29.87 -51.67
C ASP A 18 55.03 -30.64 -52.71
N GLY A 19 56.21 -31.11 -52.29
CA GLY A 19 57.00 -32.02 -53.12
C GLY A 19 56.37 -33.40 -53.15
N ASN A 20 56.36 -34.04 -54.32
CA ASN A 20 56.02 -35.44 -54.47
C ASN A 20 57.24 -36.21 -55.00
N PRO A 21 58.05 -36.82 -54.12
CA PRO A 21 59.24 -37.56 -54.52
C PRO A 21 58.95 -38.73 -55.47
N ALA A 22 57.79 -39.38 -55.33
CA ALA A 22 57.38 -40.51 -56.17
C ALA A 22 57.02 -40.07 -57.60
N ALA A 23 56.64 -38.81 -57.80
CA ALA A 23 56.34 -38.22 -59.11
C ALA A 23 57.49 -37.36 -59.66
N GLY A 24 58.63 -37.28 -58.97
CA GLY A 24 59.75 -36.41 -59.35
C GLY A 24 59.43 -34.91 -59.26
N ILE A 25 58.38 -34.52 -58.53
CA ILE A 25 57.96 -33.12 -58.38
C ILE A 25 58.67 -32.53 -57.16
N GLN A 26 59.51 -31.53 -57.39
CA GLN A 26 60.15 -30.76 -56.32
C GLN A 26 59.13 -29.79 -55.70
N GLY A 27 59.08 -29.75 -54.36
CA GLY A 27 58.22 -28.82 -53.64
C GLY A 27 58.71 -27.37 -53.75
N SER A 28 57.80 -26.43 -53.49
CA SER A 28 58.12 -25.00 -53.45
C SER A 28 59.19 -24.68 -52.41
N ALA A 29 60.25 -23.98 -52.83
CA ALA A 29 61.23 -23.44 -51.89
C ALA A 29 60.64 -22.25 -51.11
N VAL A 30 60.69 -22.32 -49.77
CA VAL A 30 60.09 -21.32 -48.88
C VAL A 30 61.10 -20.18 -48.62
N PRO A 31 60.79 -18.91 -48.97
CA PRO A 31 61.62 -17.77 -48.62
C PRO A 31 61.62 -17.54 -47.11
N ALA A 32 62.76 -17.08 -46.57
CA ALA A 32 62.90 -16.81 -45.13
C ALA A 32 61.83 -15.83 -44.59
N ALA A 33 61.50 -14.79 -45.37
CA ALA A 33 60.48 -13.80 -45.01
C ALA A 33 59.08 -14.41 -44.81
N ALA A 34 58.75 -15.52 -45.47
CA ALA A 34 57.47 -16.20 -45.31
C ALA A 34 57.34 -16.88 -43.93
N ILE A 35 58.46 -17.16 -43.25
CA ILE A 35 58.51 -17.80 -41.93
C ILE A 35 58.82 -16.76 -40.83
N GLU A 36 59.75 -15.85 -41.08
CA GLU A 36 60.21 -14.85 -40.10
C GLU A 36 59.14 -13.79 -39.81
N HIS A 37 58.50 -13.24 -40.84
CA HIS A 37 57.55 -12.14 -40.65
C HIS A 37 56.32 -12.53 -39.80
N PRO A 38 55.67 -13.70 -39.97
CA PRO A 38 54.60 -14.13 -39.08
C PRO A 38 55.10 -14.31 -37.64
N GLN A 39 56.30 -14.87 -37.44
CA GLN A 39 56.88 -15.05 -36.11
C GLN A 39 57.13 -13.71 -35.42
N ARG A 40 57.62 -12.70 -36.15
CA ARG A 40 57.79 -11.34 -35.61
C ARG A 40 56.47 -10.63 -35.33
N GLU A 41 55.46 -10.78 -36.19
CA GLU A 41 54.12 -10.24 -35.90
C GLU A 41 53.54 -10.87 -34.61
N ILE A 42 53.71 -12.19 -34.44
CA ILE A 42 53.27 -12.90 -33.22
C ILE A 42 54.05 -12.42 -31.98
N ALA A 43 55.38 -12.32 -32.07
CA ALA A 43 56.20 -11.83 -30.96
C ALA A 43 55.83 -10.39 -30.56
N ALA A 44 55.57 -9.51 -31.55
CA ALA A 44 55.13 -8.14 -31.29
C ALA A 44 53.78 -8.08 -30.59
N VAL A 45 52.84 -8.98 -30.90
CA VAL A 45 51.56 -9.10 -30.19
C VAL A 45 51.77 -9.56 -28.75
N ILE A 46 52.68 -10.51 -28.51
CA ILE A 46 53.02 -11.01 -27.16
C ILE A 46 53.64 -9.90 -26.31
N GLU A 47 54.61 -9.16 -26.86
CA GLU A 47 55.25 -8.04 -26.17
C GLU A 47 54.27 -6.88 -25.91
N ALA A 48 53.40 -6.56 -26.86
CA ALA A 48 52.36 -5.55 -26.69
C ALA A 48 51.38 -5.90 -25.56
N ALA A 49 51.15 -7.18 -25.30
CA ALA A 49 50.35 -7.68 -24.18
C ALA A 49 51.07 -7.62 -22.82
N GLY A 50 52.32 -7.16 -22.77
CA GLY A 50 53.14 -7.12 -21.56
C GLY A 50 53.74 -8.48 -21.16
N LEU A 51 53.70 -9.48 -22.05
CA LEU A 51 54.29 -10.80 -21.85
C LEU A 51 55.71 -10.84 -22.42
N THR A 52 56.59 -11.66 -21.85
CA THR A 52 57.94 -11.90 -22.39
C THR A 52 57.92 -13.16 -23.27
N PRO A 53 58.31 -13.10 -24.55
CA PRO A 53 58.35 -14.28 -25.41
C PRO A 53 59.18 -15.42 -24.83
N ASP A 54 58.61 -16.62 -24.79
CA ASP A 54 59.20 -17.84 -24.24
C ASP A 54 59.03 -18.99 -25.23
N ALA A 55 60.13 -19.65 -25.59
CA ALA A 55 60.13 -20.75 -26.54
C ALA A 55 59.47 -22.03 -25.98
N GLU A 56 59.34 -22.13 -24.65
CA GLU A 56 58.72 -23.28 -23.98
C GLU A 56 57.19 -23.15 -23.84
N ASP A 57 56.62 -21.95 -24.08
CA ASP A 57 55.17 -21.70 -23.99
C ASP A 57 54.54 -21.47 -25.37
N LEU A 58 53.96 -22.54 -25.92
CA LEU A 58 53.24 -22.50 -27.20
C LEU A 58 51.83 -21.86 -27.12
N THR A 59 51.44 -21.31 -25.96
CA THR A 59 50.13 -20.68 -25.74
C THR A 59 50.20 -19.15 -25.66
N GLN A 60 51.38 -18.54 -25.75
CA GLN A 60 51.55 -17.10 -25.54
C GLN A 60 50.77 -16.21 -26.52
N LEU A 61 50.60 -16.62 -27.78
CA LEU A 61 49.74 -15.87 -28.71
C LEU A 61 48.27 -15.85 -28.24
N GLN A 62 47.79 -16.96 -27.68
CA GLN A 62 46.44 -17.03 -27.11
C GLN A 62 46.33 -16.14 -25.87
N GLN A 63 47.32 -16.18 -24.97
CA GLN A 63 47.37 -15.33 -23.78
C GLN A 63 47.42 -13.85 -24.15
N ALA A 64 48.22 -13.48 -25.15
CA ALA A 64 48.34 -12.12 -25.66
C ALA A 64 47.04 -11.61 -26.27
N ILE A 65 46.34 -12.44 -27.06
CA ILE A 65 45.00 -12.11 -27.59
C ILE A 65 43.99 -11.95 -26.46
N GLN A 66 44.08 -12.74 -25.39
CA GLN A 66 43.20 -12.61 -24.22
C GLN A 66 43.46 -11.31 -23.44
N ALA A 67 44.72 -10.88 -23.33
CA ALA A 67 45.12 -9.66 -22.63
C ALA A 67 44.90 -8.38 -23.45
N LEU A 68 45.14 -8.43 -24.77
CA LEU A 68 44.96 -7.29 -25.69
C LEU A 68 43.56 -7.19 -26.29
N GLY A 69 42.78 -8.26 -26.22
CA GLY A 69 41.37 -8.21 -26.57
C GLY A 69 40.68 -7.12 -25.74
N PRO A 70 39.66 -6.43 -26.28
CA PRO A 70 38.88 -5.50 -25.45
C PRO A 70 38.44 -6.29 -24.24
N ASP A 71 38.78 -5.82 -23.03
CA ASP A 71 38.35 -6.39 -21.73
C ASP A 71 37.02 -7.08 -21.97
N ARG A 72 37.07 -8.41 -22.12
CA ARG A 72 35.92 -9.19 -22.59
C ARG A 72 34.77 -8.74 -21.72
N TYR A 73 33.75 -8.14 -22.33
CA TYR A 73 32.64 -7.48 -21.64
C TYR A 73 32.45 -8.12 -20.26
N GLN A 74 32.93 -7.47 -19.20
CA GLN A 74 32.87 -8.08 -17.87
C GLN A 74 31.39 -8.42 -17.64
N GLY A 75 31.08 -9.69 -17.44
CA GLY A 75 29.70 -10.17 -17.33
C GLY A 75 29.08 -10.80 -18.59
N PHE A 76 29.83 -11.15 -19.64
CA PHE A 76 29.35 -12.12 -20.66
C PHE A 76 30.21 -13.38 -20.63
N ALA A 77 29.74 -14.40 -19.91
CA ALA A 77 30.36 -15.72 -20.02
C ALA A 77 30.03 -16.36 -21.38
N GLN A 78 30.95 -17.16 -21.93
CA GLN A 78 30.77 -17.81 -23.26
C GLN A 78 29.58 -18.79 -23.30
N ASN A 79 29.05 -19.17 -22.14
CA ASN A 79 27.86 -20.00 -21.97
C ASN A 79 26.54 -19.20 -22.06
N GLY A 80 26.59 -17.87 -22.24
CA GLY A 80 25.41 -17.00 -22.31
C GLY A 80 24.86 -16.55 -20.95
N THR A 81 25.54 -16.82 -19.84
CA THR A 81 25.14 -16.32 -18.51
C THR A 81 25.85 -15.02 -18.16
N HIS A 82 25.16 -14.12 -17.45
CA HIS A 82 25.76 -12.92 -16.89
C HIS A 82 26.31 -13.22 -15.49
N ASP A 83 27.59 -12.93 -15.26
CA ASP A 83 28.19 -13.04 -13.93
C ASP A 83 27.74 -11.88 -13.04
N ALA A 84 27.45 -12.17 -11.77
CA ALA A 84 27.06 -11.16 -10.80
C ALA A 84 28.21 -10.18 -10.54
N TYR A 85 27.95 -8.90 -10.67
CA TYR A 85 28.89 -7.83 -10.33
C TYR A 85 28.91 -7.62 -8.81
N THR A 86 30.10 -7.72 -8.22
CA THR A 86 30.32 -7.60 -6.77
C THR A 86 31.05 -6.33 -6.36
N GLY A 87 31.17 -5.37 -7.29
CA GLY A 87 31.90 -4.12 -7.08
C GLY A 87 30.99 -2.94 -6.72
N ASP A 88 31.55 -1.74 -6.86
CA ASP A 88 30.83 -0.48 -6.66
C ASP A 88 30.20 0.01 -7.96
N LEU A 89 28.87 0.14 -7.98
CA LEU A 89 28.15 0.65 -9.14
C LEU A 89 28.56 2.08 -9.52
N ASP A 90 29.00 2.90 -8.57
CA ASP A 90 29.44 4.27 -8.82
C ASP A 90 30.76 4.32 -9.59
N ALA A 91 31.60 3.29 -9.42
CA ALA A 91 32.91 3.16 -10.04
C ALA A 91 32.85 2.71 -11.51
N ILE A 92 31.68 2.34 -12.03
CA ILE A 92 31.53 1.89 -13.41
C ILE A 92 31.79 3.08 -14.36
N ALA A 93 32.89 2.98 -15.12
CA ALA A 93 33.40 4.05 -15.98
C ALA A 93 33.18 3.85 -17.48
N ARG A 94 32.42 2.82 -17.87
CA ARG A 94 32.22 2.43 -19.27
C ARG A 94 30.78 2.05 -19.54
N ASN A 95 30.42 1.99 -20.82
CA ASN A 95 29.18 1.36 -21.24
C ASN A 95 29.21 -0.11 -20.84
N SER A 96 28.21 -0.57 -20.11
CA SER A 96 28.17 -1.93 -19.59
C SER A 96 26.75 -2.41 -19.29
N LEU A 97 26.61 -3.73 -19.17
CA LEU A 97 25.42 -4.41 -18.67
C LEU A 97 25.89 -5.48 -17.67
N TYR A 98 25.46 -5.38 -16.42
CA TYR A 98 25.84 -6.29 -15.34
C TYR A 98 24.61 -6.88 -14.66
N ALA A 99 24.69 -8.16 -14.28
CA ALA A 99 23.77 -8.74 -13.31
C ALA A 99 24.20 -8.29 -11.90
N ILE A 100 23.25 -7.94 -11.05
CA ILE A 100 23.49 -7.50 -9.68
C ILE A 100 22.50 -8.16 -8.73
N GLN A 101 22.87 -8.20 -7.46
CA GLN A 101 22.01 -8.62 -6.36
C GLN A 101 22.16 -7.62 -5.21
N GLN A 102 21.05 -7.22 -4.61
CA GLN A 102 21.12 -6.30 -3.47
C GLN A 102 21.85 -6.98 -2.30
N GLY A 103 22.79 -6.24 -1.68
CA GLY A 103 23.67 -6.75 -0.62
C GLY A 103 24.97 -7.40 -1.11
N VAL A 104 25.13 -7.59 -2.43
CA VAL A 104 26.36 -8.10 -3.05
C VAL A 104 27.15 -6.97 -3.73
N ALA A 105 26.47 -6.10 -4.47
CA ALA A 105 27.05 -4.89 -5.06
C ALA A 105 26.89 -3.69 -4.12
N ALA A 106 27.83 -2.74 -4.15
CA ALA A 106 27.73 -1.47 -3.42
C ALA A 106 26.96 -0.42 -4.22
N HIS A 107 26.32 0.52 -3.50
CA HIS A 107 25.50 1.61 -4.06
C HIS A 107 24.33 1.15 -4.95
N THR A 108 23.73 -0.01 -4.63
CA THR A 108 22.41 -0.42 -5.15
C THR A 108 21.31 0.48 -4.60
N PRO A 109 20.12 0.56 -5.25
CA PRO A 109 18.96 1.23 -4.68
C PRO A 109 18.65 0.72 -3.26
N ALA A 110 18.36 1.63 -2.33
CA ALA A 110 18.12 1.29 -0.93
C ALA A 110 16.76 0.58 -0.73
N ASP A 111 15.81 0.88 -1.61
CA ASP A 111 14.44 0.35 -1.68
C ASP A 111 14.33 -0.93 -2.53
N MET A 112 15.40 -1.34 -3.22
CA MET A 112 15.46 -2.68 -3.82
C MET A 112 15.28 -3.74 -2.71
N PRO A 113 14.54 -4.84 -2.91
CA PRO A 113 14.44 -5.87 -1.90
C PRO A 113 15.69 -6.76 -1.81
N ALA A 114 16.00 -7.24 -0.60
CA ALA A 114 17.18 -8.05 -0.36
C ALA A 114 17.12 -9.37 -1.14
N GLY A 115 18.19 -9.68 -1.86
CA GLY A 115 18.31 -10.91 -2.63
C GLY A 115 17.65 -10.90 -4.01
N VAL A 116 16.94 -9.84 -4.39
CA VAL A 116 16.40 -9.67 -5.75
C VAL A 116 17.55 -9.52 -6.74
N LEU A 117 17.41 -10.18 -7.89
CA LEU A 117 18.31 -10.04 -9.02
C LEU A 117 17.86 -8.89 -9.92
N GLY A 118 18.84 -8.14 -10.43
CA GLY A 118 18.58 -7.06 -11.37
C GLY A 118 19.66 -6.95 -12.43
N PHE A 119 19.34 -6.26 -13.51
CA PHE A 119 20.29 -5.89 -14.55
C PHE A 119 20.52 -4.40 -14.54
N VAL A 120 21.76 -3.98 -14.31
CA VAL A 120 22.16 -2.57 -14.38
C VAL A 120 22.88 -2.30 -15.69
N GLN A 121 22.37 -1.33 -16.44
CA GLN A 121 22.99 -0.77 -17.62
C GLN A 121 23.62 0.58 -17.28
N THR A 122 24.88 0.76 -17.65
CA THR A 122 25.56 2.07 -17.58
C THR A 122 25.74 2.63 -18.97
N MET A 123 25.40 3.91 -19.16
CA MET A 123 25.63 4.67 -20.40
C MET A 123 26.56 5.85 -20.10
N VAL A 124 27.63 5.98 -20.88
CA VAL A 124 28.67 7.00 -20.75
C VAL A 124 28.65 7.89 -21.99
N HIS A 125 28.51 9.21 -21.78
CA HIS A 125 28.58 10.20 -22.85
C HIS A 125 30.05 10.60 -23.11
N PRO A 126 30.44 10.93 -24.36
CA PRO A 126 31.77 11.47 -24.65
C PRO A 126 32.13 12.67 -23.76
N GLY A 127 33.34 12.69 -23.20
CA GLY A 127 33.84 13.80 -22.37
C GLY A 127 33.71 13.63 -20.85
N ASP A 128 33.46 12.41 -20.37
CA ASP A 128 33.50 11.95 -18.95
C ASP A 128 32.57 12.65 -17.94
N ALA A 129 31.79 13.65 -18.39
CA ALA A 129 31.00 14.52 -17.50
C ALA A 129 29.58 14.00 -17.20
N ALA A 130 28.97 13.25 -18.11
CA ALA A 130 27.58 12.79 -18.00
C ALA A 130 27.48 11.27 -18.17
N ARG A 131 26.88 10.62 -17.18
CA ARG A 131 26.61 9.17 -17.19
C ARG A 131 25.17 8.91 -16.72
N THR A 132 24.58 7.81 -17.19
CA THR A 132 23.27 7.35 -16.75
C THR A 132 23.36 5.90 -16.35
N GLN A 133 22.65 5.52 -15.29
CA GLN A 133 22.42 4.13 -14.94
C GLN A 133 20.92 3.84 -14.94
N LEU A 134 20.58 2.67 -15.47
CA LEU A 134 19.23 2.13 -15.50
C LEU A 134 19.30 0.69 -14.98
N LEU A 135 18.50 0.37 -13.97
CA LEU A 135 18.48 -0.91 -13.29
C LEU A 135 17.07 -1.50 -13.45
N TRP A 136 16.98 -2.69 -14.03
CA TRP A 136 15.71 -3.42 -14.14
C TRP A 136 15.69 -4.56 -13.13
N SER A 137 14.61 -4.66 -12.36
CA SER A 137 14.39 -5.82 -11.49
C SER A 137 13.90 -7.01 -12.32
N VAL A 138 14.33 -8.22 -11.96
CA VAL A 138 13.83 -9.47 -12.55
C VAL A 138 12.68 -10.06 -11.73
N ASP A 139 12.75 -9.93 -10.40
CA ASP A 139 11.89 -10.64 -9.44
C ASP A 139 11.15 -9.71 -8.48
N ASP A 140 11.02 -8.41 -8.82
CA ASP A 140 10.23 -7.44 -8.05
C ASP A 140 9.05 -6.92 -8.90
N PRO A 141 7.81 -7.39 -8.64
CA PRO A 141 6.62 -6.91 -9.33
C PRO A 141 6.18 -5.51 -8.91
N GLU A 142 6.64 -5.00 -7.76
CA GLU A 142 6.28 -3.69 -7.20
C GLU A 142 7.20 -2.57 -7.69
N HIS A 143 8.48 -2.89 -7.94
CA HIS A 143 9.48 -1.96 -8.49
C HIS A 143 10.04 -2.48 -9.82
N PRO A 144 9.48 -2.05 -10.97
CA PRO A 144 9.94 -2.56 -12.27
C PRO A 144 11.40 -2.15 -12.56
N GLY A 145 11.89 -1.05 -11.98
CA GLY A 145 13.29 -0.67 -12.07
C GLY A 145 13.61 0.67 -11.43
N TRP A 146 14.88 1.06 -11.52
CA TRP A 146 15.42 2.33 -11.02
C TRP A 146 16.30 2.98 -12.07
N TRP A 147 16.46 4.29 -12.00
CA TRP A 147 17.39 5.05 -12.82
C TRP A 147 18.07 6.14 -12.00
N ARG A 148 19.28 6.51 -12.41
CA ARG A 148 19.99 7.67 -11.86
C ARG A 148 20.91 8.28 -12.90
N LYS A 149 21.28 9.55 -12.70
CA LYS A 149 22.22 10.27 -13.55
C LYS A 149 23.43 10.75 -12.75
N ARG A 150 24.59 10.77 -13.39
CA ARG A 150 25.80 11.42 -12.90
C ARG A 150 25.93 12.79 -13.55
N SER A 151 26.11 13.82 -12.73
CA SER A 151 26.32 15.19 -13.18
C SER A 151 27.37 15.86 -12.31
N GLY A 152 28.32 16.58 -12.92
CA GLY A 152 29.37 17.30 -12.20
C GLY A 152 30.31 16.38 -11.38
N GLY A 153 30.49 15.13 -11.81
CA GLY A 153 31.32 14.15 -11.12
C GLY A 153 30.61 13.35 -10.02
N THR A 154 29.37 13.67 -9.67
CA THR A 154 28.62 13.03 -8.58
C THR A 154 27.39 12.30 -9.11
N TRP A 155 27.10 11.12 -8.56
CA TRP A 155 25.85 10.39 -8.83
C TRP A 155 24.70 11.00 -8.03
N GLY A 156 23.55 11.20 -8.68
CA GLY A 156 22.30 11.47 -7.97
C GLY A 156 21.71 10.20 -7.36
N ASP A 157 20.69 10.37 -6.52
CA ASP A 157 19.95 9.28 -5.91
C ASP A 157 19.26 8.39 -6.96
N TRP A 158 19.02 7.12 -6.60
CA TRP A 158 18.22 6.21 -7.42
C TRP A 158 16.76 6.64 -7.38
N LEU A 159 16.16 6.74 -8.57
CA LEU A 159 14.75 7.07 -8.77
C LEU A 159 14.03 5.88 -9.41
N PRO A 160 12.87 5.46 -8.89
CA PRO A 160 12.11 4.38 -9.51
C PRO A 160 11.65 4.72 -10.93
N VAL A 161 11.59 3.71 -11.79
CA VAL A 161 11.08 3.76 -13.16
C VAL A 161 9.58 3.45 -13.13
N GLY A 162 8.78 4.20 -13.88
CA GLY A 162 7.34 3.94 -14.01
C GLY A 162 6.46 4.56 -12.93
N THR A 163 7.03 5.06 -11.83
CA THR A 163 6.31 5.95 -10.92
C THR A 163 6.39 7.36 -11.50
N GLY A 164 5.35 7.79 -12.24
CA GLY A 164 5.13 9.22 -12.40
C GLY A 164 5.11 9.84 -11.00
N SER A 165 5.82 10.95 -10.78
CA SER A 165 5.67 11.69 -9.53
C SER A 165 4.19 12.05 -9.43
N GLY A 166 3.45 11.32 -8.60
CA GLY A 166 2.05 11.62 -8.34
C GLY A 166 1.91 13.04 -7.78
N LEU A 167 0.69 13.41 -7.39
CA LEU A 167 0.52 14.65 -6.64
C LEU A 167 1.44 14.61 -5.42
N PRO A 168 2.21 15.68 -5.14
CA PRO A 168 2.99 15.74 -3.91
C PRO A 168 2.10 15.58 -2.68
N VAL A 169 2.57 14.84 -1.68
CA VAL A 169 1.87 14.72 -0.39
C VAL A 169 1.63 16.11 0.19
N GLY A 170 0.43 16.33 0.74
CA GLY A 170 -0.02 17.64 1.21
C GLY A 170 -0.76 18.48 0.16
N THR A 171 -0.79 18.06 -1.12
CA THR A 171 -1.56 18.75 -2.15
C THR A 171 -3.06 18.65 -1.86
N VAL A 172 -3.75 19.79 -1.82
CA VAL A 172 -5.20 19.87 -1.65
C VAL A 172 -5.88 20.11 -3.01
N LEU A 173 -6.93 19.35 -3.31
CA LEU A 173 -7.74 19.50 -4.51
C LEU A 173 -9.21 19.17 -4.26
N TRP A 174 -10.08 19.56 -5.20
CA TRP A 174 -11.50 19.31 -5.14
C TRP A 174 -11.89 18.11 -5.99
N VAL A 175 -12.57 17.14 -5.36
CA VAL A 175 -13.01 15.91 -6.01
C VAL A 175 -14.52 15.98 -6.29
N PRO A 176 -14.97 15.81 -7.55
CA PRO A 176 -16.39 15.73 -7.90
C PRO A 176 -16.98 14.34 -7.53
N GLY A 177 -16.94 13.98 -6.25
CA GLY A 177 -17.39 12.69 -5.72
C GLY A 177 -17.59 12.73 -4.20
N THR A 178 -18.22 11.70 -3.64
CA THR A 178 -18.52 11.59 -2.20
C THR A 178 -17.47 10.83 -1.40
N THR A 179 -16.52 10.18 -2.08
CA THR A 179 -15.47 9.36 -1.47
C THR A 179 -14.11 9.83 -1.97
N PRO A 180 -13.11 10.01 -1.09
CA PRO A 180 -11.76 10.39 -1.52
C PRO A 180 -11.15 9.29 -2.42
N PRO A 181 -10.44 9.65 -3.50
CA PRO A 181 -9.68 8.70 -4.30
C PRO A 181 -8.61 7.96 -3.47
N PRO A 182 -8.14 6.78 -3.93
CA PRO A 182 -7.03 6.08 -3.28
C PRO A 182 -5.80 6.97 -3.09
N GLY A 183 -5.17 6.89 -1.92
CA GLY A 183 -4.03 7.74 -1.56
C GLY A 183 -4.39 9.16 -1.10
N MET A 184 -5.68 9.50 -1.04
CA MET A 184 -6.17 10.80 -0.56
C MET A 184 -7.08 10.65 0.67
N LEU A 185 -7.18 11.73 1.44
CA LEU A 185 -8.08 11.83 2.58
C LEU A 185 -9.00 13.04 2.43
N ALA A 186 -10.26 12.87 2.79
CA ALA A 186 -11.22 13.97 2.85
C ALA A 186 -10.90 14.88 4.04
N ILE A 187 -10.93 16.20 3.82
CA ILE A 187 -10.60 17.21 4.84
C ILE A 187 -11.79 18.09 5.20
N ASN A 188 -13.01 17.75 4.76
CA ASN A 188 -14.21 18.55 5.06
C ASN A 188 -14.59 18.57 6.55
N ASP A 189 -14.16 17.58 7.33
CA ASP A 189 -14.52 17.43 8.75
C ASP A 189 -13.34 17.52 9.72
N GLY A 190 -12.10 17.55 9.22
CA GLY A 190 -10.90 17.52 10.09
C GLY A 190 -10.80 16.20 10.86
N ALA A 191 -10.82 15.08 10.14
CA ALA A 191 -10.75 13.74 10.74
C ALA A 191 -9.43 13.53 11.50
N SER A 192 -9.49 12.75 12.59
CA SER A 192 -8.31 12.22 13.26
C SER A 192 -7.92 10.92 12.57
N VAL A 193 -6.64 10.79 12.20
CA VAL A 193 -6.10 9.68 11.40
C VAL A 193 -4.82 9.13 12.02
N SER A 194 -4.49 7.88 11.69
CA SER A 194 -3.31 7.18 12.21
C SER A 194 -2.02 7.68 11.56
N ARG A 195 -0.99 7.94 12.39
CA ARG A 195 0.37 8.25 11.92
C ARG A 195 1.02 7.05 11.23
N ALA A 196 0.69 5.83 11.66
CA ALA A 196 1.23 4.60 11.07
C ALA A 196 0.62 4.31 9.69
N SER A 197 -0.66 4.64 9.48
CA SER A 197 -1.33 4.47 8.19
C SER A 197 -0.96 5.54 7.18
N TRP A 198 -0.62 6.76 7.65
CA TRP A 198 -0.29 7.91 6.80
C TRP A 198 1.03 8.58 7.21
N PRO A 199 2.16 7.86 7.18
CA PRO A 199 3.44 8.36 7.69
C PRO A 199 3.97 9.55 6.89
N GLN A 200 3.80 9.54 5.55
CA GLN A 200 4.24 10.64 4.69
C GLN A 200 3.45 11.92 4.94
N LEU A 201 2.12 11.82 5.13
CA LEU A 201 1.32 13.00 5.47
C LEU A 201 1.63 13.52 6.87
N TRP A 202 1.96 12.63 7.81
CA TRP A 202 2.40 13.06 9.14
C TRP A 202 3.74 13.78 9.11
N GLU A 203 4.70 13.32 8.31
CA GLU A 203 5.96 14.04 8.06
C GLU A 203 5.71 15.42 7.44
N TYR A 204 4.81 15.49 6.44
CA TYR A 204 4.39 16.76 5.86
C TYR A 204 3.76 17.70 6.89
N ALA A 205 2.85 17.20 7.74
CA ALA A 205 2.19 17.99 8.77
C ALA A 205 3.19 18.63 9.75
N GLN A 206 4.24 17.91 10.13
CA GLN A 206 5.30 18.40 11.03
C GLN A 206 6.19 19.47 10.38
N THR A 207 6.33 19.45 9.06
CA THR A 207 7.29 20.31 8.33
C THR A 207 6.65 21.49 7.61
N CYS A 208 5.34 21.43 7.32
CA CYS A 208 4.63 22.48 6.57
C CYS A 208 4.40 23.78 7.36
N GLY A 209 4.70 23.79 8.66
CA GLY A 209 4.54 24.96 9.53
C GLY A 209 3.11 25.24 9.97
N LEU A 210 2.17 24.31 9.73
CA LEU A 210 0.76 24.45 10.09
C LEU A 210 0.30 23.37 11.09
N LEU A 211 1.13 23.07 12.09
CA LEU A 211 0.81 22.12 13.15
C LEU A 211 0.61 22.86 14.48
N ILE A 212 -0.55 22.64 15.10
CA ILE A 212 -0.92 23.18 16.42
C ILE A 212 -1.28 22.02 17.37
N THR A 213 -1.52 22.31 18.64
CA THR A 213 -2.00 21.28 19.59
C THR A 213 -3.46 20.91 19.32
N GLU A 214 -3.88 19.69 19.66
CA GLU A 214 -5.28 19.26 19.55
C GLU A 214 -6.22 20.16 20.34
N ALA A 215 -5.79 20.67 21.50
CA ALA A 215 -6.58 21.61 22.29
C ALA A 215 -6.85 22.93 21.54
N GLU A 216 -5.83 23.50 20.91
CA GLU A 216 -5.96 24.72 20.08
C GLU A 216 -6.81 24.48 18.84
N TRP A 217 -6.63 23.30 18.21
CA TRP A 217 -7.43 22.91 17.06
C TRP A 217 -8.91 22.82 17.41
N GLN A 218 -9.26 22.17 18.53
CA GLN A 218 -10.65 22.06 18.99
C GLN A 218 -11.24 23.42 19.37
N ALA A 219 -10.45 24.30 19.99
CA ALA A 219 -10.87 25.66 20.32
C ALA A 219 -11.22 26.46 19.04
N GLN A 220 -10.39 26.35 18.00
CA GLN A 220 -10.72 26.92 16.68
C GLN A 220 -11.96 26.24 16.10
N ALA A 221 -12.03 24.91 16.11
CA ALA A 221 -13.15 24.18 15.55
C ALA A 221 -14.51 24.49 16.20
N ALA A 222 -14.52 24.95 17.45
CA ALA A 222 -15.71 25.41 18.16
C ALA A 222 -16.13 26.84 17.79
N ALA A 223 -15.19 27.70 17.36
CA ALA A 223 -15.43 29.11 17.08
C ALA A 223 -15.64 29.44 15.59
N GLN A 224 -15.16 28.59 14.67
CA GLN A 224 -15.15 28.85 13.23
C GLN A 224 -15.49 27.58 12.43
N SER A 225 -16.01 27.73 11.22
CA SER A 225 -16.45 26.61 10.38
C SER A 225 -15.31 25.79 9.77
N SER A 226 -14.17 26.41 9.46
CA SER A 226 -12.95 25.74 8.97
C SER A 226 -11.77 25.93 9.92
N VAL A 227 -10.78 25.03 9.85
CA VAL A 227 -9.52 25.10 10.60
C VAL A 227 -8.40 24.80 9.62
N GLY A 228 -7.52 25.77 9.37
CA GLY A 228 -6.46 25.66 8.36
C GLY A 228 -5.18 24.98 8.84
N TYR A 229 -5.21 24.34 10.01
CA TYR A 229 -4.06 23.72 10.67
C TYR A 229 -4.30 22.22 10.87
N PHE A 230 -3.21 21.45 10.85
CA PHE A 230 -3.16 20.10 11.41
C PHE A 230 -3.09 20.18 12.93
N SER A 231 -3.49 19.12 13.62
CA SER A 231 -3.21 18.95 15.05
C SER A 231 -2.34 17.73 15.33
N ASP A 232 -1.59 17.78 16.43
CA ASP A 232 -0.81 16.67 16.97
C ASP A 232 -1.65 15.47 17.48
N GLY A 233 -2.98 15.58 17.46
CA GLY A 233 -3.91 14.50 17.78
C GLY A 233 -3.85 14.08 19.26
N ASP A 234 -3.71 12.79 19.50
CA ASP A 234 -3.52 12.22 20.84
C ASP A 234 -2.08 12.39 21.38
N GLY A 235 -1.20 13.07 20.63
CA GLY A 235 0.21 13.25 20.97
C GLY A 235 1.10 12.02 20.72
N ALA A 236 0.55 10.89 20.29
CA ALA A 236 1.28 9.63 20.17
C ALA A 236 1.03 8.90 18.84
N THR A 237 -0.20 8.45 18.61
CA THR A 237 -0.54 7.50 17.54
C THR A 237 -1.33 8.12 16.39
N THR A 238 -1.92 9.29 16.63
CA THR A 238 -2.82 9.96 15.69
C THR A 238 -2.39 11.40 15.43
N PHE A 239 -2.94 11.98 14.37
CA PHE A 239 -2.90 13.41 14.09
C PHE A 239 -4.22 13.82 13.44
N ARG A 240 -4.54 15.11 13.46
CA ARG A 240 -5.80 15.62 12.89
C ARG A 240 -5.56 16.43 11.63
N LEU A 241 -6.38 16.18 10.63
CA LEU A 241 -6.36 16.93 9.37
C LEU A 241 -6.96 18.34 9.54
N PRO A 242 -6.60 19.30 8.67
CA PRO A 242 -7.35 20.55 8.54
C PRO A 242 -8.82 20.27 8.26
N ARG A 243 -9.68 21.22 8.65
CA ARG A 243 -11.10 21.20 8.31
C ARG A 243 -11.38 22.27 7.27
N LEU A 244 -11.82 21.90 6.08
CA LEU A 244 -12.11 22.84 4.98
C LEU A 244 -13.57 22.75 4.54
N ARG A 245 -14.35 23.80 4.86
CA ARG A 245 -15.76 23.94 4.47
C ARG A 245 -16.06 25.26 3.76
N ASP A 246 -15.23 26.27 3.99
CA ASP A 246 -15.44 27.64 3.50
C ASP A 246 -14.62 27.94 2.24
N TYR A 247 -14.81 29.14 1.70
CA TYR A 247 -14.03 29.64 0.57
C TYR A 247 -12.54 29.79 0.88
N LEU A 248 -11.71 29.42 -0.07
CA LEU A 248 -10.26 29.63 -0.02
C LEU A 248 -9.86 30.95 -0.69
N ARG A 249 -8.81 31.58 -0.16
CA ARG A 249 -8.16 32.75 -0.74
C ARG A 249 -6.65 32.69 -0.46
N GLY A 250 -5.83 33.25 -1.35
CA GLY A 250 -4.36 33.21 -1.21
C GLY A 250 -3.88 34.02 0.00
N ALA A 251 -3.02 33.43 0.85
CA ALA A 251 -2.50 34.07 2.05
C ALA A 251 -1.74 35.38 1.75
N ASP A 252 -1.74 36.30 2.72
CA ASP A 252 -0.99 37.55 2.69
C ASP A 252 -0.51 37.87 4.11
N PRO A 253 0.54 37.17 4.59
CA PRO A 253 1.02 37.30 5.96
C PRO A 253 1.44 38.73 6.32
N SER A 254 1.97 39.48 5.34
CA SER A 254 2.34 40.90 5.45
C SER A 254 1.17 41.80 5.87
N ASN A 255 -0.06 41.44 5.52
CA ASN A 255 -1.27 42.21 5.83
C ASN A 255 -2.21 41.45 6.78
N GLY A 256 -1.65 40.62 7.68
CA GLY A 256 -2.42 39.97 8.75
C GLY A 256 -3.25 38.77 8.30
N ARG A 257 -2.95 38.18 7.14
CA ARG A 257 -3.63 36.99 6.60
C ARG A 257 -2.64 35.84 6.45
N ALA A 258 -2.22 35.29 7.59
CA ALA A 258 -1.30 34.16 7.62
C ALA A 258 -1.89 32.93 6.92
N VAL A 259 -1.01 32.03 6.47
CA VAL A 259 -1.44 30.71 5.96
C VAL A 259 -2.15 29.96 7.10
N GLY A 260 -3.28 29.33 6.81
CA GLY A 260 -4.09 28.61 7.82
C GLY A 260 -5.07 29.48 8.61
N ALA A 261 -4.96 30.81 8.53
CA ALA A 261 -5.87 31.72 9.24
C ALA A 261 -7.28 31.72 8.61
N TRP A 262 -8.29 31.60 9.46
CA TRP A 262 -9.69 31.73 9.08
C TRP A 262 -10.17 33.19 9.21
N GLN A 263 -11.14 33.57 8.39
CA GLN A 263 -11.78 34.89 8.44
C GLN A 263 -13.29 34.72 8.35
N SER A 264 -14.04 35.44 9.19
CA SER A 264 -15.50 35.50 9.08
C SER A 264 -15.92 36.22 7.80
N ASP A 265 -17.17 36.01 7.42
CA ASP A 265 -17.84 36.79 6.39
C ASP A 265 -17.78 38.29 6.70
N ALA A 266 -17.53 39.07 5.66
CA ALA A 266 -17.54 40.52 5.73
C ALA A 266 -18.07 41.07 4.41
N ILE A 267 -19.03 41.99 4.49
CA ILE A 267 -19.48 42.78 3.35
C ILE A 267 -18.88 44.19 3.44
N ARG A 268 -18.62 44.82 2.29
CA ARG A 268 -18.22 46.23 2.27
C ARG A 268 -19.34 47.10 2.85
N ASN A 269 -18.96 48.23 3.45
CA ASN A 269 -19.93 49.20 3.94
C ASN A 269 -20.93 49.59 2.84
N ILE A 270 -22.22 49.54 3.17
CA ILE A 270 -23.30 49.94 2.25
C ILE A 270 -23.71 51.35 2.64
N THR A 271 -23.40 52.32 1.79
CA THR A 271 -23.80 53.73 1.96
C THR A 271 -24.98 54.07 1.08
N GLY A 272 -25.96 54.79 1.61
CA GLY A 272 -27.10 55.30 0.85
C GLY A 272 -27.67 56.55 1.51
N THR A 273 -28.41 57.34 0.73
CA THR A 273 -29.16 58.50 1.21
C THR A 273 -30.63 58.34 0.81
N PHE A 274 -31.53 58.84 1.65
CA PHE A 274 -32.94 58.98 1.32
C PHE A 274 -33.27 60.48 1.23
N GLY A 275 -34.31 60.84 0.46
CA GLY A 275 -34.73 62.24 0.29
C GLY A 275 -35.14 62.88 1.61
N ALA A 276 -35.24 64.21 1.68
CA ALA A 276 -35.83 64.85 2.85
C ALA A 276 -37.31 64.46 2.93
N GLY A 277 -37.77 64.02 4.11
CA GLY A 277 -39.20 64.01 4.40
C GLY A 277 -39.73 65.44 4.29
N GLY A 278 -41.06 65.62 4.12
CA GLY A 278 -41.65 66.96 4.20
C GLY A 278 -41.45 67.59 5.58
N ASP A 279 -42.10 68.71 5.86
CA ASP A 279 -42.01 69.42 7.17
C ASP A 279 -42.28 68.52 8.40
N VAL A 280 -42.88 67.34 8.17
CA VAL A 280 -43.28 66.34 9.15
C VAL A 280 -42.70 64.92 8.89
N GLY A 281 -41.70 64.80 8.04
CA GLY A 281 -40.95 63.56 7.73
C GLY A 281 -41.56 62.71 6.60
N PHE A 282 -41.33 61.39 6.61
CA PHE A 282 -41.76 60.48 5.53
C PHE A 282 -43.22 60.06 5.65
N SER A 283 -43.93 59.99 4.53
CA SER A 283 -45.35 59.61 4.47
C SER A 283 -45.52 58.30 3.70
N GLY A 284 -46.73 57.72 3.76
CA GLY A 284 -47.04 56.50 2.99
C GLY A 284 -47.00 56.69 1.47
N SER A 285 -46.97 57.94 1.00
CA SER A 285 -46.83 58.31 -0.41
C SER A 285 -45.41 58.75 -0.78
N THR A 286 -44.44 58.71 0.15
CA THR A 286 -43.03 58.98 -0.17
C THR A 286 -42.56 57.96 -1.21
N PRO A 287 -42.09 58.39 -2.40
CA PRO A 287 -41.59 57.48 -3.41
C PRO A 287 -40.40 56.67 -2.88
N VAL A 288 -40.52 55.35 -2.91
CA VAL A 288 -39.45 54.41 -2.57
C VAL A 288 -39.22 53.45 -3.73
N GLY A 289 -37.98 53.02 -3.91
CA GLY A 289 -37.58 52.10 -4.97
C GLY A 289 -36.37 51.27 -4.55
N GLY A 290 -36.20 50.13 -5.22
CA GLY A 290 -35.12 49.20 -4.91
C GLY A 290 -35.31 48.53 -3.54
N ALA A 291 -34.23 48.43 -2.77
CA ALA A 291 -34.23 47.78 -1.44
C ALA A 291 -34.88 48.62 -0.32
N PHE A 292 -35.41 49.81 -0.61
CA PHE A 292 -36.00 50.68 0.42
C PHE A 292 -37.52 50.55 0.43
N LYS A 293 -38.12 50.52 1.63
CA LYS A 293 -39.58 50.54 1.83
C LYS A 293 -39.96 51.51 2.95
N ILE A 294 -41.17 52.05 2.88
CA ILE A 294 -41.76 52.84 3.97
C ILE A 294 -42.35 51.87 5.00
N SER A 295 -42.00 52.05 6.27
CA SER A 295 -42.55 51.26 7.38
C SER A 295 -44.04 51.54 7.59
N ASN A 296 -44.79 50.50 7.94
CA ASN A 296 -46.19 50.64 8.32
C ASN A 296 -46.37 51.32 9.69
N THR A 297 -45.30 51.46 10.48
CA THR A 297 -45.31 52.17 11.76
C THR A 297 -45.34 53.68 11.54
N ALA A 298 -46.44 54.32 11.95
CA ALA A 298 -46.57 55.77 11.95
C ALA A 298 -46.21 56.34 13.32
N ARG A 299 -45.33 57.34 13.35
CA ARG A 299 -45.04 58.18 14.52
C ARG A 299 -45.86 59.45 14.41
N THR A 300 -46.74 59.70 15.37
CA THR A 300 -47.55 60.92 15.44
C THR A 300 -46.88 61.93 16.35
N ASN A 301 -46.59 63.13 15.83
CA ASN A 301 -46.21 64.27 16.64
C ASN A 301 -47.42 65.19 16.78
N ALA A 302 -47.77 65.57 18.01
CA ALA A 302 -48.86 66.49 18.31
C ALA A 302 -48.36 67.68 19.13
N PRO A 303 -48.36 68.88 18.53
CA PRO A 303 -49.00 70.00 19.20
C PRO A 303 -50.05 70.68 18.29
N SER A 304 -51.22 70.95 18.87
CA SER A 304 -52.35 71.67 18.25
C SER A 304 -51.91 72.99 17.58
N PRO A 305 -52.42 73.35 16.37
CA PRO A 305 -53.62 72.83 15.72
C PRO A 305 -53.37 71.83 14.57
N PHE A 306 -52.14 71.32 14.38
CA PHE A 306 -51.82 70.41 13.28
C PHE A 306 -51.44 69.02 13.80
N SER A 307 -52.05 67.96 13.23
CA SER A 307 -51.64 66.57 13.48
C SER A 307 -50.76 66.11 12.34
N ALA A 308 -49.55 65.66 12.68
CA ALA A 308 -48.61 65.19 11.69
C ALA A 308 -48.14 63.77 11.99
N SER A 309 -48.14 62.93 10.96
CA SER A 309 -47.69 61.54 11.04
C SER A 309 -46.50 61.32 10.12
N SER A 310 -45.42 60.80 10.68
CA SER A 310 -44.20 60.41 9.99
C SER A 310 -44.07 58.88 9.98
N ARG A 311 -43.27 58.33 9.07
CA ARG A 311 -43.00 56.89 8.96
C ARG A 311 -41.50 56.63 8.95
N ASP A 312 -41.09 55.47 9.45
CA ASP A 312 -39.70 55.04 9.39
C ASP A 312 -39.36 54.54 7.96
N ILE A 313 -38.14 54.76 7.50
CA ILE A 313 -37.61 54.12 6.29
C ILE A 313 -36.94 52.80 6.70
N ALA A 314 -37.28 51.71 6.02
CA ALA A 314 -36.66 50.41 6.22
C ALA A 314 -35.87 49.98 4.98
N ILE A 315 -34.76 49.27 5.22
CA ILE A 315 -34.05 48.54 4.18
C ILE A 315 -34.53 47.10 4.22
N ASP A 316 -34.95 46.60 3.07
CA ASP A 316 -35.31 45.22 2.82
C ASP A 316 -34.66 44.75 1.52
N ALA A 317 -33.50 44.12 1.65
CA ALA A 317 -32.72 43.64 0.51
C ALA A 317 -33.46 42.55 -0.27
N SER A 318 -34.41 41.83 0.34
CA SER A 318 -35.15 40.76 -0.33
C SER A 318 -36.03 41.26 -1.48
N LEU A 319 -36.26 42.57 -1.56
CA LEU A 319 -37.03 43.21 -2.64
C LEU A 319 -36.27 43.26 -3.97
N VAL A 320 -34.94 43.16 -3.95
CA VAL A 320 -34.09 43.29 -5.15
C VAL A 320 -33.05 42.20 -5.32
N VAL A 321 -32.73 41.46 -4.26
CA VAL A 321 -31.75 40.36 -4.30
C VAL A 321 -32.23 39.17 -3.45
N PRO A 322 -31.84 37.93 -3.80
CA PRO A 322 -32.01 36.78 -2.91
C PRO A 322 -31.26 37.00 -1.59
N THR A 323 -31.87 36.61 -0.48
CA THR A 323 -31.29 36.73 0.88
C THR A 323 -31.29 35.37 1.57
N ALA A 324 -30.31 35.17 2.44
CA ALA A 324 -30.13 33.98 3.28
C ALA A 324 -29.28 34.37 4.51
N ASP A 325 -29.15 33.46 5.48
CA ASP A 325 -28.33 33.68 6.69
C ASP A 325 -26.82 33.83 6.38
N GLU A 326 -26.38 33.39 5.20
CA GLU A 326 -24.98 33.48 4.73
C GLU A 326 -24.87 34.32 3.46
N ASN A 327 -23.95 35.29 3.45
CA ASN A 327 -23.62 36.08 2.26
C ASN A 327 -22.66 35.30 1.35
N ARG A 328 -23.18 34.72 0.25
CA ARG A 328 -22.39 33.93 -0.70
C ARG A 328 -22.79 34.14 -2.16
N PRO A 329 -21.82 34.16 -3.10
CA PRO A 329 -22.09 34.03 -4.52
C PRO A 329 -22.67 32.64 -4.85
N LYS A 330 -23.17 32.46 -6.08
CA LYS A 330 -23.52 31.11 -6.57
C LYS A 330 -22.29 30.20 -6.56
N SER A 331 -22.42 29.00 -5.99
CA SER A 331 -21.33 28.04 -5.84
C SER A 331 -21.77 26.61 -6.16
N ILE A 332 -20.78 25.72 -6.32
CA ILE A 332 -20.93 24.27 -6.37
C ILE A 332 -20.00 23.66 -5.32
N ASN A 333 -20.45 22.59 -4.66
CA ASN A 333 -19.71 21.95 -3.57
C ASN A 333 -19.12 20.62 -4.06
N TRP A 334 -17.79 20.53 -4.05
CA TRP A 334 -17.03 19.30 -4.27
C TRP A 334 -16.35 18.89 -2.97
N LEU A 335 -15.89 17.64 -2.88
CA LEU A 335 -15.21 17.14 -1.69
C LEU A 335 -13.76 17.62 -1.66
N PRO A 336 -13.33 18.41 -0.67
CA PRO A 336 -11.92 18.77 -0.54
C PRO A 336 -11.13 17.56 -0.03
N CYS A 337 -10.10 17.18 -0.77
CA CYS A 337 -9.23 16.07 -0.43
C CYS A 337 -7.77 16.53 -0.38
N ILE A 338 -6.98 15.89 0.48
CA ILE A 338 -5.53 16.08 0.56
C ILE A 338 -4.81 14.80 0.15
N GLN A 339 -3.73 14.91 -0.63
CA GLN A 339 -2.87 13.78 -0.96
C GLN A 339 -2.16 13.32 0.31
N ALA A 340 -2.41 12.08 0.73
CA ALA A 340 -1.92 11.53 1.99
C ALA A 340 -0.76 10.54 1.81
N ALA A 341 -0.64 9.93 0.63
CA ALA A 341 0.49 9.08 0.28
C ALA A 341 0.88 9.24 -1.20
N SER A 342 2.17 9.21 -1.48
CA SER A 342 2.75 9.18 -2.83
C SER A 342 2.55 7.80 -3.45
N VAL A 343 1.31 7.38 -3.73
CA VAL A 343 1.08 6.05 -4.30
C VAL A 343 1.33 6.09 -5.82
N PRO A 344 2.07 5.12 -6.39
CA PRO A 344 2.08 4.87 -7.82
C PRO A 344 0.64 4.63 -8.30
N VAL A 345 0.09 5.56 -9.06
CA VAL A 345 -1.22 5.40 -9.68
C VAL A 345 -1.10 4.35 -10.79
N ASN A 346 -1.57 3.13 -10.47
CA ASN A 346 -1.78 1.92 -11.30
C ASN A 346 -0.63 0.91 -11.47
N ALA A 347 -0.72 -0.24 -10.76
CA ALA A 347 -0.98 -1.56 -11.35
C ALA A 347 -1.28 -2.61 -10.25
N GLY A 348 -2.50 -3.17 -10.18
CA GLY A 348 -2.81 -4.39 -9.40
C GLY A 348 -3.58 -4.20 -8.08
N THR A 349 -4.89 -3.95 -8.18
CA THR A 349 -5.84 -3.85 -7.05
C THR A 349 -6.11 -5.17 -6.32
N VAL A 350 -5.18 -5.60 -5.46
CA VAL A 350 -5.49 -6.43 -4.27
C VAL A 350 -4.62 -5.93 -3.12
N ASP A 351 -5.24 -5.23 -2.17
CA ASP A 351 -4.60 -4.84 -0.91
C ASP A 351 -4.40 -6.12 -0.06
N MET A 352 -3.20 -6.70 -0.13
CA MET A 352 -2.85 -7.90 0.66
C MET A 352 -2.92 -7.65 2.16
N LEU A 353 -2.79 -6.40 2.63
CA LEU A 353 -2.99 -6.06 4.03
C LEU A 353 -4.47 -6.12 4.42
N ALA A 354 -5.36 -5.63 3.55
CA ALA A 354 -6.81 -5.75 3.77
C ALA A 354 -7.26 -7.22 3.75
N LEU A 355 -6.74 -8.01 2.80
CA LEU A 355 -7.03 -9.45 2.75
C LEU A 355 -6.45 -10.20 3.96
N ALA A 356 -5.25 -9.86 4.42
CA ALA A 356 -4.66 -10.47 5.62
C ALA A 356 -5.45 -10.12 6.90
N SER A 357 -5.96 -8.88 7.00
CA SER A 357 -6.82 -8.44 8.10
C SER A 357 -8.17 -9.18 8.10
N GLU A 358 -8.77 -9.36 6.92
CA GLU A 358 -10.04 -10.09 6.76
C GLU A 358 -9.88 -11.58 7.06
N VAL A 359 -8.79 -12.22 6.59
CA VAL A 359 -8.47 -13.62 6.91
C VAL A 359 -8.17 -13.79 8.40
N ALA A 360 -7.43 -12.88 9.03
CA ALA A 360 -7.17 -12.93 10.47
C ALA A 360 -8.46 -12.78 11.30
N GLY A 361 -9.40 -11.94 10.87
CA GLY A 361 -10.72 -11.81 11.49
C GLY A 361 -11.60 -13.06 11.34
N LEU A 362 -11.46 -13.78 10.22
CA LEU A 362 -12.17 -15.03 9.96
C LEU A 362 -11.62 -16.21 10.78
N GLU A 363 -10.31 -16.27 11.05
CA GLU A 363 -9.71 -17.33 11.89
C GLU A 363 -10.22 -17.28 13.34
N GLY A 364 -10.51 -16.09 13.89
CA GLY A 364 -11.05 -15.94 15.25
C GLY A 364 -12.52 -16.31 15.42
N SER A 365 -13.29 -16.46 14.33
CA SER A 365 -14.74 -16.76 14.37
C SER A 365 -15.07 -18.22 14.02
N LYS A 366 -14.08 -19.06 13.74
CA LYS A 366 -14.27 -20.47 13.38
C LYS A 366 -14.16 -21.34 14.63
N VAL A 367 -15.17 -22.18 14.86
CA VAL A 367 -15.07 -23.26 15.86
C VAL A 367 -14.24 -24.38 15.22
N ALA A 368 -13.09 -24.71 15.80
CA ALA A 368 -12.23 -25.77 15.27
C ALA A 368 -12.82 -27.15 15.60
N PHE A 369 -12.65 -28.13 14.70
CA PHE A 369 -13.07 -29.51 14.98
C PHE A 369 -12.36 -30.13 16.20
N SER A 370 -11.18 -29.62 16.55
CA SER A 370 -10.43 -30.00 17.77
C SER A 370 -11.16 -29.63 19.07
N ASP A 371 -12.05 -28.65 19.03
CA ASP A 371 -12.77 -28.17 20.22
C ASP A 371 -13.91 -29.13 20.62
N PHE A 372 -14.27 -30.06 19.73
CA PHE A 372 -15.24 -31.12 19.97
C PHE A 372 -14.57 -32.35 20.58
N THR A 373 -14.24 -32.30 21.87
CA THR A 373 -13.69 -33.46 22.59
C THR A 373 -14.73 -34.59 22.67
N GLN A 374 -14.32 -35.84 22.44
CA GLN A 374 -15.24 -36.97 22.34
C GLN A 374 -14.60 -38.33 22.67
N SER A 375 -15.44 -39.30 23.00
CA SER A 375 -15.12 -40.73 23.07
C SER A 375 -16.23 -41.53 22.40
N LEU A 376 -15.95 -42.16 21.25
CA LEU A 376 -16.94 -42.84 20.41
C LEU A 376 -17.06 -44.35 20.68
N THR A 377 -16.93 -44.76 21.95
CA THR A 377 -17.09 -46.18 22.32
C THR A 377 -18.57 -46.55 22.52
N GLY A 378 -18.86 -47.83 22.79
CA GLY A 378 -20.23 -48.29 23.05
C GLY A 378 -20.92 -47.54 24.20
N ASN A 379 -20.14 -47.12 25.21
CA ASN A 379 -20.54 -46.15 26.22
C ASN A 379 -19.72 -44.87 26.00
N GLY A 380 -20.26 -43.96 25.20
CA GLY A 380 -19.52 -42.84 24.63
C GLY A 380 -20.11 -41.46 24.95
N TRP A 381 -19.38 -40.42 24.56
CA TRP A 381 -19.76 -39.04 24.77
C TRP A 381 -19.15 -38.07 23.76
N VAL A 382 -19.78 -36.92 23.58
CA VAL A 382 -19.26 -35.75 22.85
C VAL A 382 -19.52 -34.51 23.69
N LYS A 383 -18.50 -33.67 23.88
CA LYS A 383 -18.62 -32.34 24.47
C LYS A 383 -18.51 -31.29 23.38
N LEU A 384 -19.54 -30.45 23.30
CA LEU A 384 -19.63 -29.35 22.37
C LEU A 384 -18.87 -28.13 22.92
N PRO A 385 -18.28 -27.27 22.08
CA PRO A 385 -17.54 -26.08 22.50
C PRO A 385 -18.37 -25.07 23.32
N ASN A 386 -19.70 -25.12 23.19
CA ASN A 386 -20.63 -24.33 24.01
C ASN A 386 -20.85 -24.91 25.43
N GLY A 387 -20.19 -26.01 25.79
CA GLY A 387 -20.26 -26.66 27.10
C GLY A 387 -21.30 -27.78 27.22
N LEU A 388 -22.17 -27.97 26.23
CA LEU A 388 -23.17 -29.03 26.24
C LEU A 388 -22.53 -30.40 25.99
N ILE A 389 -22.99 -31.42 26.73
CA ILE A 389 -22.47 -32.79 26.68
C ILE A 389 -23.59 -33.73 26.27
N LEU A 390 -23.31 -34.56 25.27
CA LEU A 390 -24.15 -35.68 24.83
C LEU A 390 -23.47 -36.98 25.28
N GLN A 391 -24.19 -37.86 25.97
CA GLN A 391 -23.65 -39.16 26.41
C GLN A 391 -24.61 -40.28 26.06
N TRP A 392 -24.08 -41.46 25.74
CA TRP A 392 -24.85 -42.66 25.47
C TRP A 392 -24.19 -43.87 26.08
N GLY A 393 -24.98 -44.92 26.30
CA GLY A 393 -24.44 -46.20 26.70
C GLY A 393 -25.46 -47.32 26.70
N ILE A 394 -24.94 -48.51 26.93
CA ILE A 394 -25.67 -49.76 27.04
C ILE A 394 -25.35 -50.39 28.40
N PHE A 395 -26.37 -50.91 29.06
CA PHE A 395 -26.21 -51.71 30.27
C PHE A 395 -27.23 -52.84 30.29
N THR A 396 -26.91 -53.92 31.00
CA THR A 396 -27.86 -55.03 31.22
C THR A 396 -28.56 -54.81 32.57
N SER A 397 -29.90 -54.85 32.58
CA SER A 397 -30.67 -54.65 33.80
C SER A 397 -30.51 -55.82 34.77
N ASN A 398 -30.62 -55.52 36.06
CA ASN A 398 -30.94 -56.47 37.11
C ASN A 398 -32.39 -56.23 37.58
N ALA A 399 -32.97 -57.21 38.26
CA ALA A 399 -34.27 -57.03 38.89
C ALA A 399 -34.19 -55.93 39.97
N GLY A 400 -34.98 -54.86 39.80
CA GLY A 400 -34.97 -53.69 40.68
C GLY A 400 -34.41 -52.43 40.01
N GLY A 401 -34.00 -51.46 40.82
CA GLY A 401 -33.39 -50.22 40.34
C GLY A 401 -31.91 -50.40 40.01
N ASN A 402 -31.53 -50.06 38.79
CA ASN A 402 -30.16 -50.18 38.28
C ASN A 402 -29.49 -48.82 38.28
N THR A 403 -28.44 -48.66 39.08
CA THR A 403 -27.60 -47.45 39.05
C THR A 403 -26.62 -47.55 37.89
N VAL A 404 -26.78 -46.70 36.90
CA VAL A 404 -25.97 -46.68 35.68
C VAL A 404 -25.10 -45.43 35.67
N SER A 405 -23.80 -45.59 35.56
CA SER A 405 -22.84 -44.48 35.48
C SER A 405 -22.74 -43.92 34.06
N PHE A 406 -22.68 -42.59 33.97
CA PHE A 406 -22.35 -41.91 32.72
C PHE A 406 -20.85 -42.03 32.42
N PRO A 407 -20.45 -42.05 31.12
CA PRO A 407 -19.05 -42.08 30.71
C PRO A 407 -18.18 -40.96 31.32
N ILE A 408 -18.75 -39.76 31.47
CA ILE A 408 -18.16 -38.63 32.20
C ILE A 408 -19.21 -37.94 33.07
N ALA A 409 -18.78 -37.26 34.13
CA ALA A 409 -19.68 -36.46 34.96
C ALA A 409 -20.17 -35.22 34.18
N PHE A 410 -21.46 -34.91 34.27
CA PHE A 410 -21.99 -33.61 33.85
C PHE A 410 -21.56 -32.54 34.86
N PRO A 411 -20.84 -31.47 34.46
CA PRO A 411 -20.33 -30.47 35.40
C PRO A 411 -21.41 -29.83 36.31
N ASN A 412 -22.59 -29.53 35.76
CA ASN A 412 -23.67 -28.84 36.45
C ASN A 412 -24.90 -29.71 36.66
N ALA A 413 -25.48 -30.26 35.59
CA ALA A 413 -26.73 -31.02 35.69
C ALA A 413 -27.00 -31.90 34.47
N VAL A 414 -27.73 -32.99 34.70
CA VAL A 414 -28.39 -33.76 33.65
C VAL A 414 -29.73 -33.09 33.35
N PHE A 415 -29.94 -32.61 32.12
CA PHE A 415 -31.23 -32.07 31.72
C PHE A 415 -32.24 -33.16 31.42
N ARG A 416 -31.82 -34.18 30.66
CA ARG A 416 -32.69 -35.29 30.31
C ARG A 416 -31.89 -36.56 30.06
N CYS A 417 -32.45 -37.67 30.52
CA CYS A 417 -32.06 -39.00 30.10
C CYS A 417 -33.27 -39.68 29.45
N VAL A 418 -33.04 -40.45 28.40
CA VAL A 418 -34.02 -41.30 27.73
C VAL A 418 -33.44 -42.69 27.65
N VAL A 419 -34.28 -43.70 27.91
CA VAL A 419 -33.88 -45.11 27.90
C VAL A 419 -34.80 -45.86 26.95
N THR A 420 -34.25 -46.82 26.23
CA THR A 420 -35.00 -47.77 25.40
C THR A 420 -34.60 -49.18 25.79
N PRO A 421 -35.56 -50.08 26.09
CA PRO A 421 -35.24 -51.46 26.34
C PRO A 421 -34.82 -52.18 25.06
N GLY A 422 -34.14 -53.32 25.22
CA GLY A 422 -33.84 -54.24 24.14
C GLY A 422 -35.09 -54.87 23.52
N LEU A 423 -34.88 -55.70 22.49
CA LEU A 423 -35.97 -56.35 21.76
C LEU A 423 -36.85 -57.22 22.68
N GLY A 424 -38.16 -56.97 22.68
CA GLY A 424 -39.15 -57.67 23.51
C GLY A 424 -40.25 -56.75 24.03
N SER A 425 -41.18 -57.28 24.82
CA SER A 425 -42.25 -56.50 25.44
C SER A 425 -41.84 -56.03 26.85
N PHE A 426 -41.03 -54.97 26.91
CA PHE A 426 -40.55 -54.38 28.16
C PHE A 426 -40.98 -52.91 28.31
N THR A 427 -41.15 -52.48 29.55
CA THR A 427 -41.39 -51.08 29.92
C THR A 427 -40.21 -50.59 30.75
N VAL A 428 -39.68 -49.41 30.43
CA VAL A 428 -38.57 -48.80 31.18
C VAL A 428 -39.03 -47.55 31.91
N GLY A 429 -38.48 -47.34 33.10
CA GLY A 429 -38.68 -46.16 33.92
C GLY A 429 -37.35 -45.53 34.32
N ILE A 430 -37.32 -44.21 34.38
CA ILE A 430 -36.14 -43.46 34.85
C ILE A 430 -36.46 -42.93 36.25
N GLY A 431 -35.58 -43.24 37.19
CA GLY A 431 -35.61 -42.73 38.57
C GLY A 431 -34.85 -41.41 38.71
N SER A 432 -34.22 -41.21 39.87
CA SER A 432 -33.37 -40.05 40.10
C SER A 432 -32.08 -40.12 39.26
N ALA A 433 -31.62 -38.96 38.82
CA ALA A 433 -30.32 -38.78 38.18
C ALA A 433 -29.46 -37.84 39.03
N THR A 434 -28.18 -38.17 39.17
CA THR A 434 -27.13 -37.30 39.68
C THR A 434 -26.26 -36.83 38.50
N LYS A 435 -25.24 -36.02 38.78
CA LYS A 435 -24.25 -35.60 37.77
C LYS A 435 -23.47 -36.77 37.14
N GLU A 436 -23.42 -37.92 37.82
CA GLU A 436 -22.57 -39.06 37.47
C GLU A 436 -23.36 -40.33 37.14
N THR A 437 -24.59 -40.44 37.65
CA THR A 437 -25.35 -41.69 37.55
C THR A 437 -26.83 -41.43 37.33
N VAL A 438 -27.53 -42.42 36.79
CA VAL A 438 -29.00 -42.43 36.71
C VAL A 438 -29.53 -43.79 37.15
N ILE A 439 -30.64 -43.78 37.88
CA ILE A 439 -31.33 -45.02 38.26
C ILE A 439 -32.32 -45.38 37.16
N ILE A 440 -32.24 -46.60 36.64
CA ILE A 440 -33.11 -47.10 35.58
C ILE A 440 -33.79 -48.39 36.03
N TYR A 441 -35.09 -48.46 35.80
CA TYR A 441 -35.91 -49.63 36.10
C TYR A 441 -36.40 -50.27 34.80
N THR A 442 -36.36 -51.60 34.74
CA THR A 442 -36.88 -52.37 33.61
C THR A 442 -37.93 -53.35 34.13
N TYR A 443 -39.11 -53.31 33.52
CA TYR A 443 -40.24 -54.14 33.87
C TYR A 443 -40.71 -54.93 32.65
N ASP A 444 -41.24 -56.12 32.90
CA ASP A 444 -42.01 -56.84 31.88
C ASP A 444 -43.33 -56.12 31.61
N SER A 445 -43.66 -55.91 30.34
CA SER A 445 -44.84 -55.13 29.97
C SER A 445 -46.16 -55.81 30.32
N ALA A 446 -46.19 -57.14 30.44
CA ALA A 446 -47.41 -57.89 30.75
C ALA A 446 -47.61 -58.05 32.26
N THR A 447 -46.56 -58.46 32.99
CA THR A 447 -46.63 -58.78 34.42
C THR A 447 -46.32 -57.61 35.34
N LYS A 448 -45.70 -56.54 34.81
CA LYS A 448 -45.20 -55.38 35.58
C LYS A 448 -44.18 -55.73 36.66
N ALA A 449 -43.64 -56.95 36.65
CA ALA A 449 -42.57 -57.36 37.54
C ALA A 449 -41.22 -56.79 37.06
N ALA A 450 -40.31 -56.50 37.99
CA ALA A 450 -38.96 -56.04 37.66
C ALA A 450 -38.15 -57.19 37.05
N VAL A 451 -37.42 -56.94 35.96
CA VAL A 451 -36.73 -57.98 35.18
C VAL A 451 -35.24 -57.66 35.01
N GLY A 452 -34.40 -58.69 35.23
CA GLY A 452 -32.98 -58.67 34.93
C GLY A 452 -32.64 -59.37 33.60
N GLY A 453 -31.45 -59.11 33.07
CA GLY A 453 -30.93 -59.71 31.83
C GLY A 453 -31.32 -58.98 30.54
N VAL A 454 -31.98 -57.82 30.62
CA VAL A 454 -32.38 -57.05 29.43
C VAL A 454 -31.31 -56.01 29.13
N ASN A 455 -30.80 -55.98 27.89
CA ASN A 455 -29.91 -54.90 27.45
C ASN A 455 -30.73 -53.64 27.18
N ASN A 456 -30.41 -52.54 27.86
CA ASN A 456 -31.08 -51.26 27.70
C ASN A 456 -30.07 -50.24 27.17
N ASN A 457 -30.51 -49.40 26.25
CA ASN A 457 -29.72 -48.32 25.69
C ASN A 457 -30.21 -47.00 26.28
N TYR A 458 -29.31 -46.12 26.68
CA TYR A 458 -29.66 -44.81 27.17
C TYR A 458 -28.95 -43.70 26.39
N TYR A 459 -29.60 -42.55 26.37
CA TYR A 459 -29.06 -41.29 25.87
C TYR A 459 -29.32 -40.19 26.89
N ALA A 460 -28.30 -39.41 27.22
CA ALA A 460 -28.39 -38.34 28.20
C ALA A 460 -27.76 -37.05 27.66
N ILE A 461 -28.35 -35.93 28.05
CA ILE A 461 -27.90 -34.58 27.70
C ILE A 461 -27.85 -33.69 28.93
N GLY A 462 -26.81 -32.87 29.03
CA GLY A 462 -26.55 -32.00 30.17
C GLY A 462 -25.27 -31.19 29.96
N TYR A 463 -24.83 -30.46 30.98
CA TYR A 463 -23.63 -29.62 30.94
C TYR A 463 -23.05 -29.44 32.34
#